data_AF-A0A7V9HPL7-F1
#
_entry.id   AF-A0A7V9HPL7-F1
#
_cell.length_a   1.000
_cell.length_b   1.000
_cell.length_c   1.000
_cell.angle_alpha   90.00
_cell.angle_beta   90.00
_cell.angle_gamma   90.00
#
_symmetry.space_group_name_H-M   'P 1'
#
loop_
_entity.id
_entity.type
_entity.pdbx_description
1 polymer ?
#
loop_
_entity_poly.entity_id
_entity_poly.type
_entity_poly.pdbx_seq_one_letter_code
_entity_poly.pdbx_strand_id
1 'polypeptide(L)'
;MDRDQIIRDDFPLSRRGWDRTAVRSHLKAIAEGFPDAAEPSQPSLGNLAATQVGSVLEAAETAAEEIRSSAQAEADGVLSQAHQESDQRLADADAESERLLADARSESERLLEDARNESVQLVAGAQADLDGARAKAADHVEQAQSAVDALIAQAEDLRPQLAAFGESITQALPPSGSPVDEVPGPVTVPEPMPPTIPEPTPDPVPTPSPDSPPEPIPDPPSPDLPDEPGPLEPPEPEPSIDPPVADDTSTEDLISQLRSAPAAEETRNGSTVDADDADSDLGAARLVAMNMALDNVPREEIKLQLRSDFGDIDDLDGLLDEIEARVGS
;
A
#
# COMPACT_ATOMS: atom_id res chain seq x y z
N MET A 1 -33.54 -87.02 -15.49
CA MET A 1 -32.96 -88.19 -16.19
C MET A 1 -32.30 -89.04 -15.14
N ASP A 2 -32.85 -90.23 -14.88
CA ASP A 2 -32.23 -91.15 -13.93
C ASP A 2 -31.11 -91.89 -14.66
N ARG A 3 -29.91 -91.86 -14.09
CA ARG A 3 -28.70 -92.52 -14.62
C ARG A 3 -28.94 -94.00 -14.96
N ASP A 4 -29.88 -94.61 -14.25
CA ASP A 4 -30.28 -96.01 -14.37
C ASP A 4 -30.95 -96.34 -15.72
N GLN A 5 -31.48 -95.34 -16.44
CA GLN A 5 -32.09 -95.56 -17.76
C GLN A 5 -31.05 -95.62 -18.89
N ILE A 6 -29.85 -95.07 -18.67
CA ILE A 6 -28.73 -95.09 -19.63
C ILE A 6 -27.85 -96.34 -19.39
N ILE A 7 -27.81 -96.84 -18.16
CA ILE A 7 -27.03 -98.01 -17.76
C ILE A 7 -27.99 -99.19 -17.59
N ARG A 8 -28.41 -99.78 -18.71
CA ARG A 8 -29.16 -101.03 -18.72
C ARG A 8 -28.26 -102.16 -19.19
N ASP A 9 -27.98 -103.14 -18.32
CA ASP A 9 -27.04 -104.24 -18.57
C ASP A 9 -27.76 -105.56 -19.00
N ASP A 10 -29.01 -105.48 -19.46
CA ASP A 10 -29.90 -106.62 -19.70
C ASP A 10 -30.19 -106.88 -21.19
N PHE A 11 -29.25 -106.60 -22.11
CA PHE A 11 -29.44 -106.94 -23.53
C PHE A 11 -29.20 -108.43 -23.85
N PRO A 12 -29.93 -109.02 -24.81
CA PRO A 12 -29.72 -110.40 -25.22
C PRO A 12 -28.35 -110.62 -25.87
N LEU A 13 -27.68 -111.72 -25.51
CA LEU A 13 -26.36 -112.12 -26.02
C LEU A 13 -26.49 -112.94 -27.30
N SER A 14 -25.76 -112.56 -28.35
CA SER A 14 -25.56 -113.36 -29.56
C SER A 14 -24.19 -114.06 -29.53
N ARG A 15 -23.94 -114.99 -30.46
CA ARG A 15 -22.74 -115.86 -30.49
C ARG A 15 -21.39 -115.12 -30.51
N ARG A 16 -21.37 -113.78 -30.62
CA ARG A 16 -20.16 -112.94 -30.55
C ARG A 16 -20.43 -111.52 -30.03
N GLY A 17 -21.16 -111.41 -28.90
CA GLY A 17 -21.42 -110.15 -28.20
C GLY A 17 -22.91 -109.79 -28.11
N TRP A 18 -23.21 -108.59 -27.60
CA TRP A 18 -24.58 -108.08 -27.45
C TRP A 18 -25.31 -107.99 -28.81
N ASP A 19 -26.61 -108.29 -28.83
CA ASP A 19 -27.44 -108.14 -30.02
C ASP A 19 -27.54 -106.66 -30.43
N ARG A 20 -26.87 -106.33 -31.54
CA ARG A 20 -26.81 -104.97 -32.10
C ARG A 20 -28.19 -104.42 -32.44
N THR A 21 -29.17 -105.28 -32.72
CA THR A 21 -30.54 -104.88 -33.06
C THR A 21 -31.29 -104.41 -31.82
N ALA A 22 -31.16 -105.15 -30.72
CA ALA A 22 -31.70 -104.78 -29.41
C ALA A 22 -31.05 -103.49 -28.86
N VAL A 23 -29.72 -103.37 -28.96
CA VAL A 23 -29.00 -102.15 -28.57
C VAL A 23 -29.43 -100.96 -29.42
N ARG A 24 -29.57 -101.11 -30.74
CA ARG A 24 -30.07 -100.03 -31.61
C ARG A 24 -31.50 -99.64 -31.30
N SER A 25 -32.37 -100.59 -30.99
CA SER A 25 -33.75 -100.30 -30.59
C SER A 25 -33.81 -99.54 -29.28
N HIS A 26 -32.95 -99.89 -28.32
CA HIS A 26 -32.85 -99.20 -27.04
C HIS A 26 -32.25 -97.80 -27.17
N LEU A 27 -31.17 -97.65 -27.95
CA LEU A 27 -30.61 -96.34 -28.28
C LEU A 27 -31.63 -95.47 -29.03
N LYS A 28 -32.46 -96.07 -29.89
CA LYS A 28 -33.56 -95.37 -30.57
C LYS A 28 -34.66 -94.96 -29.59
N ALA A 29 -35.04 -95.82 -28.64
CA ALA A 29 -36.02 -95.48 -27.61
C ALA A 29 -35.50 -94.40 -26.65
N ILE A 30 -34.20 -94.42 -26.32
CA ILE A 30 -33.54 -93.34 -25.59
C ILE A 30 -33.59 -92.07 -26.44
N ALA A 31 -33.23 -92.13 -27.71
CA ALA A 31 -33.24 -90.98 -28.61
C ALA A 31 -34.65 -90.42 -28.87
N GLU A 32 -35.72 -91.24 -28.88
CA GLU A 32 -37.12 -90.80 -28.95
C GLU A 32 -37.63 -90.24 -27.60
N GLY A 33 -37.01 -90.65 -26.48
CA GLY A 33 -37.22 -90.04 -25.15
C GLY A 33 -36.51 -88.70 -24.97
N PHE A 34 -35.61 -88.33 -25.89
CA PHE A 34 -35.16 -86.96 -26.07
C PHE A 34 -36.10 -86.29 -27.09
N PRO A 35 -36.88 -85.26 -26.72
CA PRO A 35 -37.49 -84.43 -27.75
C PRO A 35 -36.39 -83.90 -28.67
N ASP A 36 -36.64 -83.97 -29.98
CA ASP A 36 -35.75 -83.44 -31.01
C ASP A 36 -35.35 -82.01 -30.59
N ALA A 37 -34.05 -81.71 -30.53
CA ALA A 37 -33.52 -80.44 -30.04
C ALA A 37 -33.69 -79.31 -31.08
N ALA A 38 -34.91 -79.21 -31.63
CA ALA A 38 -35.37 -78.24 -32.61
C ALA A 38 -36.57 -77.43 -32.09
N GLU A 39 -36.76 -77.36 -30.77
CA GLU A 39 -37.55 -76.31 -30.13
C GLU A 39 -36.65 -75.08 -29.89
N PRO A 40 -37.17 -73.84 -29.98
CA PRO A 40 -36.37 -72.64 -29.75
C PRO A 40 -35.80 -72.67 -28.33
N SER A 41 -34.50 -72.98 -28.23
CA SER A 41 -33.73 -73.00 -26.98
C SER A 41 -33.99 -71.73 -26.19
N GLN A 42 -34.40 -71.88 -24.93
CA GLN A 42 -34.48 -70.77 -24.00
C GLN A 42 -33.16 -69.99 -24.02
N PRO A 43 -33.20 -68.64 -24.00
CA PRO A 43 -32.00 -67.83 -24.10
C PRO A 43 -31.00 -68.30 -23.04
N SER A 44 -29.82 -68.72 -23.49
CA SER A 44 -28.78 -69.17 -22.58
C SER A 44 -28.39 -68.02 -21.65
N LEU A 45 -28.07 -68.34 -20.41
CA LEU A 45 -27.72 -67.35 -19.38
C LEU A 45 -26.55 -66.45 -19.83
N GLY A 46 -25.62 -66.99 -20.62
CA GLY A 46 -24.54 -66.23 -21.23
C GLY A 46 -25.02 -65.21 -22.28
N ASN A 47 -26.04 -65.52 -23.08
CA ASN A 47 -26.59 -64.59 -24.07
C ASN A 47 -27.38 -63.45 -23.39
N LEU A 48 -28.12 -63.78 -22.32
CA LEU A 48 -28.77 -62.77 -21.48
C LEU A 48 -27.76 -61.87 -20.79
N ALA A 49 -26.69 -62.45 -20.23
CA ALA A 49 -25.62 -61.69 -19.61
C ALA A 49 -24.89 -60.78 -20.61
N ALA A 50 -24.59 -61.26 -21.82
CA ALA A 50 -23.95 -60.45 -22.87
C ALA A 50 -24.83 -59.28 -23.31
N THR A 51 -26.15 -59.52 -23.47
CA THR A 51 -27.12 -58.47 -23.79
C THR A 51 -27.23 -57.43 -22.66
N GLN A 52 -27.28 -57.90 -21.41
CA GLN A 52 -27.31 -57.03 -20.24
C GLN A 52 -26.06 -56.18 -20.15
N VAL A 53 -24.87 -56.76 -20.32
CA VAL A 53 -23.59 -56.00 -20.32
C VAL A 53 -23.56 -54.99 -21.47
N GLY A 54 -24.04 -55.36 -22.66
CA GLY A 54 -24.18 -54.42 -23.79
C GLY A 54 -25.04 -53.21 -23.45
N SER A 55 -26.21 -53.44 -22.85
CA SER A 55 -27.11 -52.34 -22.43
C SER A 55 -26.49 -51.45 -21.34
N VAL A 56 -25.73 -52.02 -20.42
CA VAL A 56 -25.04 -51.25 -19.37
C VAL A 56 -23.91 -50.42 -19.97
N LEU A 57 -23.18 -50.95 -20.95
CA LEU A 57 -22.12 -50.21 -21.63
C LEU A 57 -22.68 -49.04 -22.43
N GLU A 58 -23.74 -49.26 -23.21
CA GLU A 58 -24.42 -48.20 -23.97
C GLU A 58 -24.97 -47.09 -23.05
N ALA A 59 -25.58 -47.48 -21.93
CA ALA A 59 -26.03 -46.52 -20.91
C ALA A 59 -24.86 -45.76 -20.27
N ALA A 60 -23.74 -46.44 -19.99
CA ALA A 60 -22.55 -45.82 -19.43
C ALA A 60 -21.86 -44.86 -20.41
N GLU A 61 -21.80 -45.19 -21.70
CA GLU A 61 -21.27 -44.31 -22.76
C GLU A 61 -22.14 -43.06 -22.91
N THR A 62 -23.46 -43.23 -22.92
CA THR A 62 -24.41 -42.11 -22.95
C THR A 62 -24.22 -41.20 -21.74
N ALA A 63 -24.17 -41.78 -20.53
CA ALA A 63 -23.95 -41.02 -19.31
C ALA A 63 -22.59 -40.31 -19.30
N ALA A 64 -21.53 -40.95 -19.82
CA ALA A 64 -20.22 -40.33 -19.91
C ALA A 64 -20.22 -39.12 -20.86
N GLU A 65 -20.93 -39.20 -21.99
CA GLU A 65 -21.04 -38.07 -22.93
C GLU A 65 -21.86 -36.92 -22.33
N GLU A 66 -22.95 -37.22 -21.64
CA GLU A 66 -23.74 -36.22 -20.91
C GLU A 66 -22.91 -35.50 -19.84
N ILE A 67 -22.13 -36.25 -19.05
CA ILE A 67 -21.23 -35.68 -18.04
C ILE A 67 -20.18 -34.78 -18.69
N ARG A 68 -19.55 -35.20 -19.80
CA ARG A 68 -18.58 -34.38 -20.52
C ARG A 68 -19.20 -33.11 -21.07
N SER A 69 -20.38 -33.20 -21.67
CA SER A 69 -21.10 -32.05 -22.20
C SER A 69 -21.50 -31.07 -21.08
N SER A 70 -21.96 -31.57 -19.92
CA SER A 70 -22.28 -30.72 -18.76
C SER A 70 -21.02 -30.04 -18.22
N ALA A 71 -19.96 -30.81 -17.99
CA ALA A 71 -18.70 -30.28 -17.48
C ALA A 71 -18.09 -29.22 -18.41
N GLN A 72 -18.18 -29.42 -19.73
CA GLN A 72 -17.72 -28.43 -20.71
C GLN A 72 -18.58 -27.15 -20.67
N ALA A 73 -19.91 -27.28 -20.63
CA ALA A 73 -20.79 -26.13 -20.53
C ALA A 73 -20.58 -25.34 -19.22
N GLU A 74 -20.35 -26.03 -18.11
CA GLU A 74 -20.01 -25.42 -16.83
C GLU A 74 -18.66 -24.72 -16.89
N ALA A 75 -17.63 -25.34 -17.49
CA ALA A 75 -16.32 -24.73 -17.66
C ALA A 75 -16.39 -23.46 -18.53
N ASP A 76 -17.10 -23.51 -19.65
CA ASP A 76 -17.32 -22.36 -20.53
C ASP A 76 -18.07 -21.24 -19.79
N GLY A 77 -19.05 -21.60 -18.96
CA GLY A 77 -19.78 -20.67 -18.11
C GLY A 77 -18.88 -19.96 -17.09
N VAL A 78 -18.06 -20.73 -16.36
CA VAL A 78 -17.11 -20.18 -15.38
C VAL A 78 -16.08 -19.27 -16.05
N LEU A 79 -15.55 -19.66 -17.22
CA LEU A 79 -14.60 -18.82 -17.96
C LEU A 79 -15.25 -17.52 -18.43
N SER A 80 -16.46 -17.59 -19.00
CA SER A 80 -17.20 -16.39 -19.42
C SER A 80 -17.48 -15.46 -18.24
N GLN A 81 -17.86 -16.02 -17.09
CA GLN A 81 -18.10 -15.24 -15.87
C GLN A 81 -16.80 -14.59 -15.37
N ALA A 82 -15.70 -15.35 -15.29
CA ALA A 82 -14.42 -14.84 -14.85
C ALA A 82 -13.90 -13.72 -15.76
N HIS A 83 -14.09 -13.85 -17.09
CA HIS A 83 -13.75 -12.78 -18.03
C HIS A 83 -14.62 -11.53 -17.82
N GLN A 84 -15.94 -11.71 -17.65
CA GLN A 84 -16.83 -10.58 -17.39
C GLN A 84 -16.49 -9.85 -16.08
N GLU A 85 -16.21 -10.59 -15.02
CA GLU A 85 -15.80 -10.02 -13.73
C GLU A 85 -14.44 -9.31 -13.84
N SER A 86 -13.50 -9.88 -14.59
CA SER A 86 -12.20 -9.25 -14.86
C SER A 86 -12.37 -7.93 -15.63
N ASP A 87 -13.16 -7.93 -16.70
CA ASP A 87 -13.40 -6.73 -17.50
C ASP A 87 -14.11 -5.65 -16.69
N GLN A 88 -15.07 -6.04 -15.84
CA GLN A 88 -15.75 -5.14 -14.93
C GLN A 88 -14.78 -4.50 -13.93
N ARG A 89 -13.91 -5.31 -13.29
CA ARG A 89 -12.90 -4.81 -12.34
C ARG A 89 -11.92 -3.84 -13.01
N LEU A 90 -11.49 -4.12 -14.24
CA LEU A 90 -10.63 -3.21 -14.99
C LEU A 90 -11.34 -1.89 -15.29
N ALA A 91 -12.59 -1.95 -15.75
CA ALA A 91 -13.37 -0.73 -16.01
C ALA A 91 -13.59 0.10 -14.75
N ASP A 92 -13.86 -0.54 -13.61
CA ASP A 92 -14.04 0.14 -12.32
C ASP A 92 -12.73 0.77 -11.84
N ALA A 93 -11.61 0.06 -11.94
CA ALA A 93 -10.28 0.59 -11.59
C ALA A 93 -9.86 1.76 -12.48
N ASP A 94 -10.11 1.68 -13.78
CA ASP A 94 -9.84 2.78 -14.72
C ASP A 94 -10.68 4.01 -14.38
N ALA A 95 -11.98 3.83 -14.10
CA ALA A 95 -12.86 4.92 -13.71
C ALA A 95 -12.46 5.56 -12.37
N GLU A 96 -11.99 4.78 -11.41
CA GLU A 96 -11.45 5.29 -10.15
C GLU A 96 -10.15 6.07 -10.36
N SER A 97 -9.23 5.53 -11.16
CA SER A 97 -7.97 6.21 -11.50
C SER A 97 -8.22 7.56 -12.18
N GLU A 98 -9.14 7.60 -13.15
CA GLU A 98 -9.51 8.85 -13.83
C GLU A 98 -10.09 9.89 -12.87
N ARG A 99 -10.92 9.47 -11.90
CA ARG A 99 -11.46 10.35 -10.87
C ARG A 99 -10.35 10.90 -9.97
N LEU A 100 -9.48 10.03 -9.45
CA LEU A 100 -8.35 10.44 -8.59
C LEU A 100 -7.42 11.43 -9.31
N LEU A 101 -7.13 11.20 -10.59
CA LEU A 101 -6.34 12.12 -11.40
C LEU A 101 -7.04 13.46 -11.62
N ALA A 102 -8.36 13.47 -11.83
CA ALA A 102 -9.12 14.70 -11.97
C ALA A 102 -9.14 15.50 -10.65
N ASP A 103 -9.35 14.84 -9.53
CA ASP A 103 -9.37 15.45 -8.20
C ASP A 103 -8.00 16.03 -7.84
N ALA A 104 -6.93 15.24 -8.00
CA ALA A 104 -5.56 15.70 -7.74
C ALA A 104 -5.16 16.90 -8.60
N ARG A 105 -5.59 16.93 -9.88
CA ARG A 105 -5.37 18.10 -10.76
C ARG A 105 -6.14 19.31 -10.26
N SER A 106 -7.42 19.16 -9.91
CA SER A 106 -8.24 20.26 -9.42
C SER A 106 -7.70 20.82 -8.10
N GLU A 107 -7.23 19.96 -7.20
CA GLU A 107 -6.61 20.38 -5.95
C GLU A 107 -5.28 21.10 -6.18
N SER A 108 -4.43 20.57 -7.06
CA SER A 108 -3.17 21.23 -7.44
C SER A 108 -3.40 22.62 -8.04
N GLU A 109 -4.41 22.76 -8.89
CA GLU A 109 -4.80 24.06 -9.47
C GLU A 109 -5.25 25.05 -8.40
N ARG A 110 -6.09 24.60 -7.45
CA ARG A 110 -6.52 25.43 -6.30
C ARG A 110 -5.33 25.87 -5.45
N LEU A 111 -4.44 24.95 -5.09
CA LEU A 111 -3.25 25.27 -4.29
C LEU A 111 -2.33 26.27 -4.99
N LEU A 112 -2.15 26.13 -6.31
CA LEU A 112 -1.38 27.10 -7.09
C LEU A 112 -2.05 28.47 -7.17
N GLU A 113 -3.38 28.53 -7.26
CA GLU A 113 -4.13 29.78 -7.22
C GLU A 113 -4.01 30.46 -5.85
N ASP A 114 -4.19 29.71 -4.78
CA ASP A 114 -4.07 30.19 -3.41
C ASP A 114 -2.66 30.71 -3.12
N ALA A 115 -1.62 29.95 -3.46
CA ALA A 115 -0.23 30.36 -3.30
C ALA A 115 0.11 31.63 -4.12
N ARG A 116 -0.45 31.77 -5.33
CA ARG A 116 -0.29 33.00 -6.13
C ARG A 116 -0.99 34.18 -5.48
N ASN A 117 -2.21 33.99 -4.99
CA ASN A 117 -2.97 35.04 -4.32
C ASN A 117 -2.28 35.50 -3.04
N GLU A 118 -1.78 34.56 -2.23
CA GLU A 118 -1.00 34.85 -1.02
C GLU A 118 0.29 35.59 -1.37
N SER A 119 1.03 35.16 -2.40
CA SER A 119 2.23 35.84 -2.86
C SER A 119 1.95 37.30 -3.26
N VAL A 120 0.86 37.53 -4.01
CA VAL A 120 0.43 38.89 -4.40
C VAL A 120 0.11 39.74 -3.16
N GLN A 121 -0.61 39.17 -2.19
CA GLN A 121 -0.94 39.87 -0.95
C GLN A 121 0.30 40.21 -0.11
N LEU A 122 1.26 39.28 0.01
CA LEU A 122 2.52 39.49 0.72
C LEU A 122 3.34 40.62 0.07
N VAL A 123 3.47 40.61 -1.26
CA VAL A 123 4.19 41.67 -1.98
C VAL A 123 3.48 43.02 -1.82
N ALA A 124 2.15 43.05 -1.93
CA ALA A 124 1.37 44.27 -1.75
C ALA A 124 1.51 44.82 -0.32
N GLY A 125 1.46 43.95 0.70
CA GLY A 125 1.68 44.30 2.10
C GLY A 125 3.09 44.87 2.32
N ALA A 126 4.12 44.18 1.84
CA ALA A 126 5.50 44.62 1.96
C ALA A 126 5.75 45.98 1.27
N GLN A 127 5.11 46.22 0.13
CA GLN A 127 5.17 47.52 -0.55
C GLN A 127 4.51 48.63 0.28
N ALA A 128 3.32 48.37 0.83
CA ALA A 128 2.64 49.33 1.71
C ALA A 128 3.46 49.66 2.96
N ASP A 129 4.10 48.65 3.57
CA ASP A 129 4.98 48.84 4.71
C ASP A 129 6.22 49.67 4.36
N LEU A 130 6.85 49.39 3.21
CA LEU A 130 7.99 50.18 2.71
C LEU A 130 7.61 51.63 2.45
N ASP A 131 6.45 51.89 1.83
CA ASP A 131 5.98 53.24 1.57
C ASP A 131 5.65 53.98 2.88
N GLY A 132 5.02 53.28 3.84
CA GLY A 132 4.79 53.80 5.18
C GLY A 132 6.07 54.12 5.94
N ALA A 133 7.09 53.26 5.85
CA ALA A 133 8.40 53.48 6.46
C ALA A 133 9.13 54.68 5.83
N ARG A 134 9.05 54.83 4.49
CA ARG A 134 9.62 55.98 3.77
C ARG A 134 8.94 57.29 4.16
N ALA A 135 7.62 57.31 4.27
CA ALA A 135 6.89 58.48 4.72
C ALA A 135 7.33 58.92 6.13
N LYS A 136 7.39 57.97 7.08
CA LYS A 136 7.89 58.25 8.44
C LYS A 136 9.33 58.75 8.45
N ALA A 137 10.20 58.16 7.64
CA ALA A 137 11.59 58.61 7.53
C ALA A 137 11.69 60.04 6.98
N ALA A 138 10.87 60.39 5.97
CA ALA A 138 10.80 61.75 5.45
C ALA A 138 10.33 62.74 6.52
N ASP A 139 9.27 62.41 7.27
CA ASP A 139 8.78 63.23 8.38
C ASP A 139 9.86 63.45 9.45
N HIS A 140 10.62 62.41 9.80
CA HIS A 140 11.74 62.53 10.74
C HIS A 140 12.86 63.44 10.23
N VAL A 141 13.18 63.38 8.93
CA VAL A 141 14.19 64.27 8.32
C VAL A 141 13.72 65.72 8.36
N GLU A 142 12.45 65.99 8.03
CA GLU A 142 11.89 67.35 8.10
C GLU A 142 11.87 67.90 9.53
N GLN A 143 11.49 67.07 10.50
CA GLN A 143 11.54 67.43 11.92
C GLN A 143 12.97 67.74 12.39
N ALA A 144 13.94 66.90 11.99
CA ALA A 144 15.34 67.11 12.34
C ALA A 144 15.90 68.40 11.72
N GLN A 145 15.59 68.68 10.45
CA GLN A 145 15.97 69.93 9.79
C GLN A 145 15.37 71.15 10.50
N SER A 146 14.07 71.10 10.80
CA SER A 146 13.38 72.17 11.54
C SER A 146 13.98 72.40 12.94
N ALA A 147 14.38 71.32 13.63
CA ALA A 147 15.04 71.41 14.93
C ALA A 147 16.45 72.03 14.82
N VAL A 148 17.22 71.67 13.77
CA VAL A 148 18.53 72.28 13.49
C VAL A 148 18.38 73.77 13.18
N ASP A 149 17.43 74.15 12.32
CA ASP A 149 17.17 75.56 12.00
C ASP A 149 16.78 76.37 13.24
N ALA A 150 15.95 75.78 14.12
CA ALA A 150 15.59 76.40 15.40
C ALA A 150 16.80 76.56 16.34
N LEU A 151 17.69 75.57 16.41
CA LEU A 151 18.93 75.64 17.20
C LEU A 151 19.89 76.71 16.66
N ILE A 152 20.02 76.83 15.34
CA ILE A 152 20.82 77.88 14.71
C ILE A 152 20.25 79.26 15.08
N ALA A 153 18.94 79.46 14.97
CA ALA A 153 18.29 80.71 15.35
C ALA A 153 18.50 81.05 16.84
N GLN A 154 18.40 80.06 17.73
CA GLN A 154 18.70 80.24 19.16
C GLN A 154 20.16 80.62 19.40
N ALA A 155 21.11 80.00 18.71
CA ALA A 155 22.53 80.33 18.83
C ALA A 155 22.83 81.75 18.33
N GLU A 156 22.18 82.19 17.26
CA GLU A 156 22.30 83.56 16.74
C GLU A 156 21.73 84.60 17.71
N ASP A 157 20.64 84.30 18.43
CA ASP A 157 20.08 85.17 19.47
C ASP A 157 20.93 85.22 20.75
N LEU A 158 21.57 84.10 21.12
CA LEU A 158 22.47 84.05 22.28
C LEU A 158 23.80 84.79 22.05
N ARG A 159 24.29 84.86 20.80
CA ARG A 159 25.55 85.56 20.46
C ARG A 159 25.62 87.01 20.95
N PRO A 160 24.65 87.90 20.64
CA PRO A 160 24.67 89.28 21.15
C PRO A 160 24.50 89.35 22.67
N GLN A 161 23.73 88.44 23.28
CA GLN A 161 23.58 88.38 24.75
C GLN A 161 24.91 88.06 25.43
N LEU A 162 25.67 87.10 24.91
CA LEU A 162 27.01 86.77 25.38
C LEU A 162 28.01 87.90 25.15
N ALA A 163 27.92 88.61 24.01
CA ALA A 163 28.77 89.78 23.75
C ALA A 163 28.50 90.91 24.75
N ALA A 164 27.22 91.23 25.00
CA ALA A 164 26.82 92.22 25.99
C ALA A 164 27.24 91.82 27.42
N PHE A 165 27.10 90.53 27.75
CA PHE A 165 27.58 89.98 29.01
C PHE A 165 29.10 90.11 29.17
N GLY A 166 29.88 89.78 28.14
CA GLY A 166 31.33 89.94 28.14
C GLY A 166 31.76 91.41 28.31
N GLU A 167 31.09 92.33 27.63
CA GLU A 167 31.35 93.77 27.79
C GLU A 167 31.03 94.25 29.20
N SER A 168 29.97 93.73 29.83
CA SER A 168 29.64 94.03 31.22
C SER A 168 30.73 93.58 32.21
N ILE A 169 31.37 92.42 31.97
CA ILE A 169 32.50 91.94 32.78
C ILE A 169 33.73 92.83 32.55
N THR A 170 33.98 93.21 31.30
CA THR A 170 35.13 94.04 30.92
C THR A 170 35.02 95.44 31.53
N GLN A 171 33.81 96.00 31.61
CA GLN A 171 33.52 97.28 32.27
C GLN A 171 33.69 97.21 33.80
N ALA A 172 33.57 96.02 34.40
CA ALA A 172 33.72 95.79 35.83
C ALA A 172 35.19 95.54 36.26
N LEU A 173 36.12 95.30 35.32
CA LEU A 173 37.56 95.10 35.60
C LEU A 173 38.42 96.27 35.06
N PRO A 174 39.34 96.85 35.85
CA PRO A 174 40.28 97.86 35.35
C PRO A 174 41.42 97.25 34.50
N PRO A 175 42.06 98.02 33.59
CA PRO A 175 43.19 97.54 32.80
C PRO A 175 44.44 97.42 33.68
N SER A 176 44.76 96.20 34.12
CA SER A 176 46.03 95.89 34.78
C SER A 176 46.95 95.18 33.80
N GLY A 177 48.12 95.78 33.55
CA GLY A 177 49.19 95.17 32.77
C GLY A 177 50.00 94.14 33.56
N SER A 178 50.36 93.07 32.84
CA SER A 178 51.53 92.18 33.00
C SER A 178 51.57 91.21 34.21
N PRO A 179 52.48 90.22 34.19
CA PRO A 179 52.22 88.83 33.82
C PRO A 179 52.20 87.89 35.03
N VAL A 180 51.45 86.79 34.95
CA VAL A 180 51.49 85.68 35.94
C VAL A 180 51.49 84.42 35.10
N ASP A 181 52.66 83.86 34.79
CA ASP A 181 53.41 82.89 35.58
C ASP A 181 52.55 81.74 36.15
N GLU A 182 52.98 80.54 35.75
CA GLU A 182 52.59 79.23 36.26
C GLU A 182 51.13 78.79 36.07
N VAL A 183 50.89 78.16 34.91
CA VAL A 183 49.81 77.17 34.72
C VAL A 183 50.08 76.02 35.70
N PRO A 184 49.25 75.81 36.75
CA PRO A 184 49.31 74.56 37.50
C PRO A 184 48.89 73.45 36.53
N GLY A 185 49.66 72.36 36.50
CA GLY A 185 49.36 71.19 35.67
C GLY A 185 47.89 70.77 35.78
N PRO A 186 47.33 70.15 34.73
CA PRO A 186 45.91 69.84 34.67
C PRO A 186 45.53 69.01 35.89
N VAL A 187 44.71 69.58 36.77
CA VAL A 187 43.96 68.77 37.73
C VAL A 187 43.02 67.95 36.87
N THR A 188 43.39 66.70 36.61
CA THR A 188 42.47 65.67 36.15
C THR A 188 41.41 65.55 37.22
N VAL A 189 40.30 66.28 37.06
CA VAL A 189 39.04 65.86 37.64
C VAL A 189 38.83 64.47 37.05
N PRO A 190 38.75 63.39 37.85
CA PRO A 190 38.31 62.11 37.31
C PRO A 190 36.98 62.38 36.63
N GLU A 191 36.86 62.07 35.34
CA GLU A 191 35.55 62.02 34.69
C GLU A 191 34.61 61.27 35.64
N PRO A 192 33.40 61.77 35.91
CA PRO A 192 32.39 60.88 36.46
C PRO A 192 32.32 59.74 35.46
N MET A 193 32.75 58.55 35.87
CA MET A 193 32.44 57.35 35.11
C MET A 193 30.95 57.44 34.81
N PRO A 194 30.53 57.37 33.54
CA PRO A 194 29.11 57.21 33.26
C PRO A 194 28.62 56.07 34.16
N PRO A 195 27.45 56.16 34.80
CA PRO A 195 26.88 54.97 35.39
C PRO A 195 26.94 53.92 34.29
N THR A 196 27.65 52.83 34.56
CA THR A 196 27.53 51.64 33.74
C THR A 196 26.08 51.25 33.90
N ILE A 197 25.23 51.76 33.01
CA ILE A 197 24.08 50.99 32.57
C ILE A 197 24.75 49.68 32.17
N PRO A 198 24.50 48.56 32.88
CA PRO A 198 24.96 47.30 32.36
C PRO A 198 24.47 47.28 30.91
N GLU A 199 25.39 47.19 29.96
CA GLU A 199 25.00 46.76 28.63
C GLU A 199 24.07 45.58 28.88
N PRO A 200 22.86 45.55 28.28
CA PRO A 200 22.08 44.33 28.35
C PRO A 200 23.06 43.25 27.95
N THR A 201 23.36 42.33 28.89
CA THR A 201 24.14 41.15 28.56
C THR A 201 23.48 40.67 27.29
N PRO A 202 24.17 40.66 26.13
CA PRO A 202 23.56 40.10 24.95
C PRO A 202 23.08 38.74 25.44
N ASP A 203 21.77 38.50 25.33
CA ASP A 203 21.24 37.14 25.48
C ASP A 203 22.26 36.26 24.80
N PRO A 204 22.78 35.23 25.50
CA PRO A 204 23.91 34.47 25.00
C PRO A 204 23.61 34.18 23.55
N VAL A 205 24.35 34.85 22.64
CA VAL A 205 24.33 34.46 21.23
C VAL A 205 24.62 32.98 21.36
N PRO A 206 23.68 32.10 20.95
CA PRO A 206 23.93 30.68 21.06
C PRO A 206 25.30 30.50 20.46
N THR A 207 26.28 30.08 21.28
CA THR A 207 27.58 29.67 20.76
C THR A 207 27.20 28.81 19.58
N PRO A 208 27.70 29.09 18.35
CA PRO A 208 27.50 28.14 17.30
C PRO A 208 28.01 26.85 17.91
N SER A 209 27.08 25.90 18.15
CA SER A 209 27.49 24.54 18.41
C SER A 209 28.51 24.29 17.31
N PRO A 210 29.70 23.74 17.62
CA PRO A 210 30.58 23.27 16.57
C PRO A 210 29.66 22.52 15.62
N ASP A 211 29.56 23.02 14.38
CA ASP A 211 28.65 22.52 13.37
C ASP A 211 28.83 21.02 13.40
N SER A 212 27.89 20.35 14.07
CA SER A 212 27.90 18.90 14.08
C SER A 212 27.82 18.60 12.60
N PRO A 213 28.78 17.87 12.00
CA PRO A 213 28.63 17.48 10.61
C PRO A 213 27.22 16.94 10.51
N PRO A 214 26.40 17.45 9.57
CA PRO A 214 24.99 17.15 9.54
C PRO A 214 24.85 15.65 9.73
N GLU A 215 24.04 15.22 10.71
CA GLU A 215 23.61 13.82 10.70
C GLU A 215 23.15 13.56 9.28
N PRO A 216 23.68 12.51 8.61
CA PRO A 216 23.36 12.27 7.22
C PRO A 216 21.84 12.23 7.16
N ILE A 217 21.27 13.20 6.45
CA ILE A 217 19.88 13.14 6.03
C ILE A 217 19.78 11.75 5.40
N PRO A 218 18.88 10.86 5.85
CA PRO A 218 18.67 9.62 5.12
C PRO A 218 18.40 10.04 3.69
N ASP A 219 19.28 9.61 2.78
CA ASP A 219 19.18 9.98 1.37
C ASP A 219 17.71 9.77 0.95
N PRO A 220 17.07 10.76 0.29
CA PRO A 220 15.84 10.43 -0.41
C PRO A 220 16.16 9.22 -1.30
N PRO A 221 15.29 8.19 -1.40
CA PRO A 221 15.56 7.10 -2.32
C PRO A 221 15.84 7.74 -3.68
N SER A 222 17.09 7.61 -4.14
CA SER A 222 17.49 8.10 -5.44
C SER A 222 16.47 7.55 -6.44
N PRO A 223 15.85 8.37 -7.29
CA PRO A 223 15.18 7.81 -8.45
C PRO A 223 16.27 7.03 -9.17
N ASP A 224 16.01 5.75 -9.41
CA ASP A 224 16.88 4.83 -10.15
C ASP A 224 17.10 5.45 -11.54
N LEU A 225 18.11 6.32 -11.64
CA LEU A 225 18.59 6.83 -12.90
C LEU A 225 19.40 5.67 -13.50
N PRO A 226 19.06 5.19 -14.70
CA PRO A 226 19.86 4.17 -15.35
C PRO A 226 21.29 4.69 -15.50
N ASP A 227 22.25 3.93 -14.99
CA ASP A 227 23.68 4.24 -15.09
C ASP A 227 24.06 4.65 -16.52
N GLU A 228 24.65 5.85 -16.64
CA GLU A 228 25.31 6.29 -17.86
C GLU A 228 26.46 5.30 -18.17
N PRO A 229 26.56 4.75 -19.39
CA PRO A 229 27.56 3.73 -19.68
C PRO A 229 28.97 4.35 -19.67
N GLY A 230 29.77 3.96 -18.67
CA GLY A 230 31.20 4.23 -18.62
C GLY A 230 31.98 3.56 -19.76
N PRO A 231 33.22 3.99 -20.03
CA PRO A 231 33.97 3.65 -21.24
C PRO A 231 34.21 2.14 -21.43
N LEU A 232 33.91 1.65 -22.64
CA LEU A 232 34.09 0.26 -23.08
C LEU A 232 35.51 -0.28 -22.81
N GLU A 233 35.63 -1.23 -21.89
CA GLU A 233 36.80 -2.11 -21.79
C GLU A 233 36.73 -3.21 -22.88
N PRO A 234 37.89 -3.62 -23.46
CA PRO A 234 37.93 -4.61 -24.53
C PRO A 234 37.52 -6.01 -24.04
N PRO A 235 36.85 -6.83 -24.87
CA PRO A 235 36.32 -8.12 -24.43
C PRO A 235 37.45 -9.13 -24.11
N GLU A 236 37.41 -9.68 -22.91
CA GLU A 236 38.18 -10.86 -22.50
C GLU A 236 37.62 -12.14 -23.16
N PRO A 237 38.46 -13.17 -23.42
CA PRO A 237 38.06 -14.38 -24.14
C PRO A 237 37.06 -15.24 -23.35
N GLU A 238 35.98 -15.67 -24.02
CA GLU A 238 34.89 -16.46 -23.44
C GLU A 238 35.37 -17.77 -22.77
N PRO A 239 34.85 -18.14 -21.58
CA PRO A 239 34.99 -19.48 -21.06
C PRO A 239 34.06 -20.44 -21.82
N SER A 240 34.62 -21.52 -22.38
CA SER A 240 33.85 -22.66 -22.88
C SER A 240 32.98 -23.25 -21.77
N ILE A 241 31.66 -23.18 -21.94
CA ILE A 241 30.68 -23.84 -21.07
C ILE A 241 30.16 -25.08 -21.82
N ASP A 242 30.38 -26.25 -21.23
CA ASP A 242 29.78 -27.53 -21.65
C ASP A 242 28.23 -27.48 -21.52
N PRO A 243 27.48 -28.17 -22.40
CA PRO A 243 26.02 -28.17 -22.33
C PRO A 243 25.48 -28.90 -21.08
N PRO A 244 24.36 -28.43 -20.50
CA PRO A 244 23.76 -29.08 -19.34
C PRO A 244 23.15 -30.43 -19.72
N VAL A 245 23.41 -31.44 -18.87
CA VAL A 245 22.77 -32.75 -18.90
C VAL A 245 21.34 -32.58 -18.39
N ALA A 246 20.37 -33.05 -19.15
CA ALA A 246 18.96 -33.10 -18.77
C ALA A 246 18.75 -34.15 -17.66
N ASP A 247 18.17 -33.73 -16.54
CA ASP A 247 17.48 -34.66 -15.63
C ASP A 247 16.02 -34.77 -16.11
N ASP A 248 15.69 -35.91 -16.70
CA ASP A 248 14.36 -36.29 -17.16
C ASP A 248 13.45 -36.63 -15.96
N THR A 249 12.63 -35.68 -15.52
CA THR A 249 11.34 -36.01 -14.88
C THR A 249 10.26 -35.92 -15.95
N SER A 250 9.98 -37.07 -16.55
CA SER A 250 8.99 -37.21 -17.61
C SER A 250 7.59 -36.86 -17.11
N THR A 251 6.80 -36.20 -17.97
CA THR A 251 5.40 -35.80 -17.75
C THR A 251 4.50 -36.97 -17.26
N GLU A 252 4.92 -38.21 -17.50
CA GLU A 252 4.26 -39.44 -17.04
C GLU A 252 4.31 -39.64 -15.51
N ASP A 253 5.36 -39.15 -14.84
CA ASP A 253 5.50 -39.24 -13.37
C ASP A 253 4.55 -38.27 -12.65
N LEU A 254 4.32 -37.09 -13.21
CA LEU A 254 3.37 -36.11 -12.67
C LEU A 254 1.92 -36.61 -12.79
N ILE A 255 1.58 -37.33 -13.86
CA ILE A 255 0.25 -37.92 -14.08
C ILE A 255 0.01 -39.11 -13.13
N SER A 256 1.05 -39.88 -12.80
CA SER A 256 0.96 -40.97 -11.82
C SER A 256 0.82 -40.45 -10.38
N GLN A 257 1.39 -39.29 -10.07
CA GLN A 257 1.31 -38.65 -8.76
C GLN A 257 -0.08 -38.04 -8.48
N LEU A 258 -0.73 -37.48 -9.51
CA LEU A 258 -2.10 -36.95 -9.39
C LEU A 258 -3.17 -38.06 -9.27
N ARG A 259 -2.89 -39.26 -9.81
CA ARG A 259 -3.82 -40.40 -9.77
C ARG A 259 -3.72 -41.22 -8.47
N SER A 260 -2.68 -41.00 -7.66
CA SER A 260 -2.38 -41.78 -6.44
C SER A 260 -2.73 -41.07 -5.13
N ALA A 261 -3.46 -39.94 -5.17
CA ALA A 261 -3.94 -39.29 -3.94
C ALA A 261 -5.11 -40.11 -3.34
N PRO A 262 -5.04 -40.53 -2.06
CA PRO A 262 -6.17 -41.16 -1.40
C PRO A 262 -7.24 -40.11 -1.12
N ALA A 263 -8.50 -40.48 -1.41
CA ALA A 263 -9.69 -39.76 -1.00
C ALA A 263 -9.63 -39.48 0.52
N ALA A 264 -9.51 -38.20 0.88
CA ALA A 264 -9.77 -37.69 2.22
C ALA A 264 -10.95 -36.74 2.12
N GLU A 265 -12.11 -37.32 2.45
CA GLU A 265 -13.24 -36.74 3.17
C GLU A 265 -13.54 -35.24 3.01
N GLU A 266 -14.68 -34.99 2.38
CA GLU A 266 -15.76 -34.18 2.96
C GLU A 266 -15.41 -33.49 4.30
N THR A 267 -15.15 -32.20 4.24
CA THR A 267 -15.83 -31.28 5.16
C THR A 267 -16.32 -30.09 4.35
N ARG A 268 -17.55 -30.24 3.85
CA ARG A 268 -18.45 -29.10 3.65
C ARG A 268 -18.72 -28.48 5.03
N ASN A 269 -18.28 -27.24 5.22
CA ASN A 269 -18.87 -26.24 6.10
C ASN A 269 -18.26 -24.91 5.59
N GLY A 270 -19.01 -23.94 5.08
CA GLY A 270 -20.31 -23.48 5.56
C GLY A 270 -20.10 -22.06 6.08
N SER A 271 -20.27 -21.07 5.22
CA SER A 271 -20.71 -19.70 5.51
C SER A 271 -20.37 -19.13 6.91
N THR A 272 -19.34 -18.31 6.98
CA THR A 272 -19.26 -17.19 7.94
C THR A 272 -18.82 -15.96 7.16
N VAL A 273 -19.77 -15.22 6.60
CA VAL A 273 -19.56 -13.96 5.86
C VAL A 273 -19.62 -12.75 6.82
N ASP A 274 -19.46 -12.95 8.14
CA ASP A 274 -19.66 -11.86 9.12
C ASP A 274 -18.49 -11.70 10.12
N ALA A 275 -17.40 -12.46 10.01
CA ALA A 275 -16.28 -12.41 10.97
C ALA A 275 -14.97 -11.83 10.40
N ASP A 276 -14.74 -11.97 9.09
CA ASP A 276 -13.52 -11.43 8.45
C ASP A 276 -13.62 -9.91 8.17
N ASP A 277 -14.83 -9.39 7.90
CA ASP A 277 -15.03 -7.95 7.66
C ASP A 277 -14.85 -7.12 8.95
N ALA A 278 -15.28 -7.63 10.10
CA ALA A 278 -15.15 -6.92 11.38
C ALA A 278 -13.69 -6.72 11.83
N ASP A 279 -12.81 -7.68 11.53
CA ASP A 279 -11.38 -7.59 11.85
C ASP A 279 -10.66 -6.63 10.89
N SER A 280 -11.11 -6.59 9.62
CA SER A 280 -10.65 -5.61 8.62
C SER A 280 -11.08 -4.18 8.98
N ASP A 281 -12.34 -3.99 9.38
CA ASP A 281 -12.88 -2.68 9.78
C ASP A 281 -12.23 -2.17 11.07
N LEU A 282 -11.89 -3.05 12.02
CA LEU A 282 -11.15 -2.68 13.22
C LEU A 282 -9.70 -2.27 12.91
N GLY A 283 -9.06 -2.96 11.96
CA GLY A 283 -7.74 -2.57 11.45
C GLY A 283 -7.75 -1.20 10.77
N ALA A 284 -8.76 -0.93 9.96
CA ALA A 284 -8.94 0.36 9.28
C ALA A 284 -9.24 1.50 10.27
N ALA A 285 -10.15 1.26 11.22
CA ALA A 285 -10.46 2.17 12.31
C ALA A 285 -9.21 2.54 13.13
N ARG A 286 -8.34 1.56 13.43
CA ARG A 286 -7.09 1.79 14.15
C ARG A 286 -6.13 2.74 13.40
N LEU A 287 -6.03 2.59 12.08
CA LEU A 287 -5.17 3.45 11.26
C LEU A 287 -5.69 4.89 11.22
N VAL A 288 -7.00 5.07 11.04
CA VAL A 288 -7.65 6.39 11.08
C VAL A 288 -7.47 7.03 12.44
N ALA A 289 -7.72 6.28 13.52
CA ALA A 289 -7.52 6.75 14.89
C ALA A 289 -6.08 7.18 15.16
N MET A 290 -5.08 6.42 14.66
CA MET A 290 -3.66 6.74 14.79
C MET A 290 -3.29 8.00 14.03
N ASN A 291 -3.79 8.17 12.80
CA ASN A 291 -3.54 9.37 12.01
C ASN A 291 -4.13 10.62 12.68
N MET A 292 -5.37 10.54 13.15
CA MET A 292 -6.03 11.66 13.86
C MET A 292 -5.34 11.98 15.20
N ALA A 293 -4.83 10.96 15.90
CA ALA A 293 -4.05 11.18 17.13
C ALA A 293 -2.71 11.87 16.85
N LEU A 294 -2.03 11.56 15.74
CA LEU A 294 -0.82 12.26 15.29
C LEU A 294 -1.08 13.73 14.94
N ASP A 295 -2.26 14.01 14.39
CA ASP A 295 -2.74 15.37 14.12
C ASP A 295 -3.24 16.11 15.38
N ASN A 296 -3.10 15.50 16.56
CA ASN A 296 -3.47 16.06 17.87
C ASN A 296 -4.97 16.42 17.97
N VAL A 297 -5.82 15.65 17.28
CA VAL A 297 -7.29 15.75 17.36
C VAL A 297 -7.77 15.24 18.73
N PRO A 298 -8.75 15.91 19.38
CA PRO A 298 -9.24 15.48 20.68
C PRO A 298 -9.95 14.11 20.61
N ARG A 299 -9.72 13.27 21.63
CA ARG A 299 -10.24 11.90 21.74
C ARG A 299 -11.73 11.76 21.45
N GLU A 300 -12.56 12.69 21.90
CA GLU A 300 -14.01 12.64 21.70
C GLU A 300 -14.42 12.87 20.24
N GLU A 301 -13.64 13.63 19.48
CA GLU A 301 -13.83 13.86 18.05
C GLU A 301 -13.38 12.63 17.24
N ILE A 302 -12.27 12.00 17.64
CA ILE A 302 -11.83 10.71 17.08
C ILE A 302 -12.91 9.64 17.26
N LYS A 303 -13.52 9.54 18.45
CA LYS A 303 -14.63 8.60 18.70
C LYS A 303 -15.85 8.85 17.82
N LEU A 304 -16.20 10.13 17.63
CA LEU A 304 -17.35 10.51 16.80
C LEU A 304 -17.12 10.09 15.35
N GLN A 305 -15.91 10.33 14.85
CA GLN A 305 -15.52 10.00 13.49
C GLN A 305 -15.48 8.50 13.25
N LEU A 306 -14.87 7.74 14.16
CA LEU A 306 -14.80 6.27 14.05
C LEU A 306 -16.18 5.63 14.09
N ARG A 307 -17.10 6.14 14.91
CA ARG A 307 -18.50 5.68 14.92
C ARG A 307 -19.25 6.04 13.65
N SER A 308 -18.93 7.18 13.04
CA SER A 308 -19.53 7.62 11.77
C SER A 308 -19.09 6.71 10.63
N ASP A 309 -17.81 6.36 10.58
CA ASP A 309 -17.21 5.73 9.41
C ASP A 309 -17.22 4.18 9.50
N PHE A 310 -17.07 3.63 10.71
CA PHE A 310 -16.93 2.19 10.95
C PHE A 310 -18.05 1.60 11.84
N GLY A 311 -19.00 2.43 12.30
CA GLY A 311 -20.09 1.99 13.18
C GLY A 311 -19.68 1.76 14.65
N ASP A 312 -20.48 1.00 15.40
CA ASP A 312 -20.18 0.70 16.81
C ASP A 312 -19.06 -0.35 16.90
N ILE A 313 -17.83 0.12 17.14
CA ILE A 313 -16.67 -0.72 17.41
C ILE A 313 -16.68 -1.17 18.87
N ASP A 314 -16.53 -2.47 19.11
CA ASP A 314 -16.34 -3.04 20.44
C ASP A 314 -15.02 -2.52 21.06
N ASP A 315 -15.11 -1.99 22.28
CA ASP A 315 -13.97 -1.46 23.06
C ASP A 315 -13.17 -0.31 22.40
N LEU A 316 -13.89 0.66 21.83
CA LEU A 316 -13.31 1.89 21.26
C LEU A 316 -12.39 2.66 22.24
N ASP A 317 -12.71 2.63 23.54
CA ASP A 317 -11.90 3.31 24.55
C ASP A 317 -10.55 2.62 24.78
N GLY A 318 -10.51 1.28 24.79
CA GLY A 318 -9.25 0.53 24.90
C GLY A 318 -8.34 0.73 23.69
N LEU A 319 -8.91 0.79 22.48
CA LEU A 319 -8.15 1.06 21.25
C LEU A 319 -7.49 2.46 21.27
N LEU A 320 -8.20 3.47 21.75
CA LEU A 320 -7.66 4.83 21.84
C LEU A 320 -6.59 4.95 22.93
N ASP A 321 -6.74 4.25 24.06
CA ASP A 321 -5.71 4.19 25.09
C ASP A 321 -4.39 3.58 24.56
N GLU A 322 -4.48 2.52 23.74
CA GLU A 322 -3.30 1.89 23.12
C GLU A 322 -2.59 2.83 22.14
N ILE A 323 -3.35 3.61 21.37
CA ILE A 323 -2.81 4.57 20.39
C ILE A 323 -2.20 5.78 21.10
N GLU A 324 -2.87 6.37 22.09
CA GLU A 324 -2.35 7.51 22.86
C GLU A 324 -1.07 7.10 23.62
N ALA A 325 -1.01 5.88 24.17
CA ALA A 325 0.19 5.34 24.79
C ALA A 325 1.36 5.17 23.80
N ARG A 326 1.06 4.88 22.53
CA ARG A 326 2.06 4.67 21.48
C ARG A 326 2.53 5.97 20.82
N VAL A 327 1.67 6.97 20.70
CA VAL A 327 2.01 8.30 20.17
C VAL A 327 2.72 9.15 21.22
N GLY A 328 2.48 8.91 22.51
CA GLY A 328 3.13 9.61 23.63
C GLY A 328 4.47 9.05 24.11
N SER A 329 5.02 7.99 23.49
CA SER A 329 6.39 7.46 23.75
C SER A 329 7.38 7.89 22.67
#